data_AF-A0A259FDS8-F1
#
_entry.id   AF-A0A259FDS8-F1
#
_cell.length_a   1.000
_cell.length_b   1.000
_cell.length_c   1.000
_cell.angle_alpha   90.00
_cell.angle_beta   90.00
_cell.angle_gamma   90.00
#
_symmetry.space_group_name_H-M   'P 1'
#
loop_
_entity.id
_entity.type
_entity.pdbx_description
1 polymer ?
#
loop_
_entity_poly.entity_id
_entity_poly.type
_entity_poly.pdbx_seq_one_letter_code
_entity_poly.pdbx_strand_id
1 'polypeptide(L)'
;MNLEQFGVTLACDHAAPISITTESVAGLVLTLHLHRASLAKANEVLRVENPAGVNERLSAVQASLIGMASALDNTLSELLRVGREQGLQFHSIGNVPHH
;
A
#
# COMPACT_ATOMS: atom_id res chain seq x y z
N MET A 1 4.89 -15.58 -2.59
CA MET A 1 4.76 -15.48 -4.06
C MET A 1 6.04 -14.83 -4.58
N ASN A 2 6.83 -15.52 -5.39
CA ASN A 2 8.12 -15.01 -5.87
C ASN A 2 7.88 -14.19 -7.14
N LEU A 3 8.23 -12.90 -7.15
CA LEU A 3 8.01 -12.00 -8.29
C LEU A 3 8.91 -12.35 -9.49
N GLU A 4 9.95 -13.17 -9.28
CA GLU A 4 10.80 -13.71 -10.35
C GLU A 4 10.02 -14.55 -11.36
N GLN A 5 8.92 -15.21 -10.95
CA GLN A 5 8.06 -15.98 -11.85
C GLN A 5 7.34 -15.12 -12.91
N PHE A 6 7.33 -13.78 -12.71
CA PHE A 6 6.83 -12.80 -13.66
C PHE A 6 7.95 -12.06 -14.41
N GLY A 7 9.20 -12.52 -14.30
CA GLY A 7 10.36 -11.88 -14.92
C GLY A 7 10.80 -10.57 -14.25
N VAL A 8 10.33 -10.30 -13.03
CA VAL A 8 10.65 -9.10 -12.27
C VAL A 8 11.56 -9.45 -11.11
N THR A 9 12.83 -9.07 -11.20
CA THR A 9 13.80 -9.19 -10.12
C THR A 9 13.75 -7.92 -9.27
N LEU A 10 13.29 -8.03 -8.02
CA LEU A 10 13.39 -6.95 -7.04
C LEU A 10 14.76 -7.01 -6.38
N ALA A 11 15.73 -6.30 -6.96
CA ALA A 11 16.95 -5.96 -6.26
C ALA A 11 16.70 -4.66 -5.47
N CYS A 12 16.88 -4.70 -4.15
CA CYS A 12 16.93 -3.49 -3.35
C CYS A 12 18.31 -2.86 -3.58
N ASP A 13 18.43 -2.02 -4.61
CA ASP A 13 19.65 -1.25 -4.83
C ASP A 13 19.72 -0.14 -3.78
N HIS A 14 20.54 -0.35 -2.74
CA HIS A 14 20.78 0.65 -1.70
C HIS A 14 21.40 1.94 -2.25
N ALA A 15 22.02 1.91 -3.44
CA ALA A 15 22.54 3.09 -4.13
C ALA A 15 21.48 3.84 -4.96
N ALA A 16 20.31 3.24 -5.20
CA ALA A 16 19.22 3.84 -5.97
C ALA A 16 17.88 3.75 -5.20
N PRO A 17 17.73 4.51 -4.09
CA PRO A 17 16.50 4.48 -3.31
C PRO A 17 15.30 4.97 -4.11
N ILE A 18 14.18 4.25 -4.00
CA ILE A 18 12.90 4.72 -4.51
C ILE A 18 12.50 5.96 -3.70
N SER A 19 12.51 7.12 -4.35
CA SER A 19 12.17 8.40 -3.74
C SER A 19 10.69 8.71 -3.98
N ILE A 20 9.91 8.82 -2.90
CA ILE A 20 8.51 9.24 -2.97
C ILE A 20 8.44 10.70 -2.51
N THR A 21 8.17 11.61 -3.44
CA THR A 21 8.08 13.04 -3.15
C THR A 21 6.78 13.33 -2.41
N THR A 22 6.88 13.75 -1.15
CA THR A 22 5.73 14.17 -0.34
C THR A 22 6.12 15.39 0.48
N GLU A 23 5.17 16.29 0.69
CA GLU A 23 5.41 17.54 1.43
C GLU A 23 5.60 17.30 2.94
N SER A 24 5.19 16.13 3.45
CA SER A 24 5.33 15.73 4.84
C SER A 24 5.20 14.22 5.04
N VAL A 25 5.66 13.71 6.17
CA VAL A 25 5.43 12.32 6.61
C VAL A 25 3.93 12.00 6.68
N ALA A 26 3.09 12.97 7.08
CA ALA A 26 1.64 12.81 7.05
C ALA A 26 1.11 12.63 5.62
N GLY A 27 1.64 13.40 4.65
CA GLY A 27 1.33 13.23 3.23
C GLY A 27 1.77 11.87 2.68
N LEU A 28 2.93 11.37 3.10
CA LEU A 28 3.39 10.02 2.76
C LEU A 28 2.47 8.93 3.32
N VAL A 29 2.13 9.00 4.61
CA VAL A 29 1.22 8.05 5.25
C VAL A 29 -0.15 8.07 4.57
N LEU A 30 -0.70 9.25 4.28
CA LEU A 30 -1.98 9.37 3.58
C LEU A 30 -1.92 8.76 2.18
N THR A 31 -0.84 9.05 1.44
CA THR A 31 -0.63 8.52 0.09
C THR A 31 -0.59 6.99 0.10
N LEU A 32 0.22 6.39 0.97
CA LEU A 32 0.33 4.93 1.09
C LEU A 32 -1.00 4.29 1.52
N HIS A 33 -1.74 4.94 2.42
CA HIS A 33 -3.07 4.49 2.83
C HIS A 33 -4.07 4.47 1.67
N LEU A 34 -4.10 5.53 0.85
CA LEU A 34 -4.96 5.63 -0.33
C LEU A 34 -4.60 4.58 -1.40
N HIS A 35 -3.31 4.31 -1.60
CA HIS A 35 -2.86 3.26 -2.50
C HIS A 35 -3.31 1.88 -2.01
N ARG A 36 -3.13 1.58 -0.72
CA ARG A 36 -3.64 0.34 -0.11
C ARG A 36 -5.16 0.19 -0.32
N ALA A 37 -5.93 1.24 -0.06
CA ALA A 37 -7.38 1.22 -0.23
C ALA A 37 -7.78 0.98 -1.71
N SER A 38 -7.04 1.57 -2.65
CA SER A 38 -7.26 1.38 -4.09
C SER A 38 -6.98 -0.07 -4.52
N LEU A 39 -5.91 -0.68 -4.01
CA LEU A 39 -5.60 -2.10 -4.26
C LEU A 39 -6.66 -3.04 -3.69
N ALA A 40 -7.16 -2.75 -2.48
CA ALA A 40 -8.26 -3.51 -1.88
C ALA A 40 -9.53 -3.44 -2.74
N LYS A 41 -9.87 -2.24 -3.25
CA LYS A 41 -11.01 -2.06 -4.15
C LYS A 41 -10.83 -2.78 -5.49
N ALA A 42 -9.63 -2.76 -6.06
CA ALA A 42 -9.31 -3.52 -7.27
C ALA A 42 -9.48 -5.03 -7.06
N ASN A 43 -9.07 -5.55 -5.90
CA ASN A 43 -9.28 -6.96 -5.53
C ASN A 43 -10.76 -7.34 -5.44
N GLU A 44 -11.59 -6.49 -4.86
CA GLU A 44 -13.04 -6.73 -4.83
C GLU A 44 -13.65 -6.76 -6.22
N VAL A 45 -13.26 -5.84 -7.11
CA VAL A 45 -13.71 -5.86 -8.51
C VAL A 45 -13.30 -7.17 -9.18
N LEU A 46 -12.04 -7.59 -9.04
CA LEU A 46 -11.58 -8.86 -9.59
C LEU A 46 -12.31 -10.07 -9.01
N ARG A 47 -12.77 -10.00 -7.75
CA ARG A 47 -13.54 -11.08 -7.12
C ARG A 47 -14.93 -11.19 -7.72
N VAL A 48 -15.53 -10.07 -8.11
CA VAL A 48 -16.80 -10.05 -8.85
C VAL A 48 -16.63 -10.63 -10.26
N GLU A 49 -15.52 -10.33 -10.93
CA GLU A 49 -15.21 -10.83 -12.28
C GLU A 49 -14.70 -12.29 -12.30
N ASN A 50 -14.24 -12.82 -11.15
CA ASN A 50 -13.75 -14.19 -11.00
C ASN A 50 -14.30 -14.87 -9.71
N PRO A 51 -15.63 -14.99 -9.55
CA PRO A 51 -16.25 -15.35 -8.28
C PRO A 51 -15.96 -16.78 -7.82
N ALA A 52 -15.69 -17.69 -8.76
CA ALA A 52 -15.33 -19.08 -8.48
C ALA A 52 -13.81 -19.37 -8.60
N GLY A 53 -12.99 -18.34 -8.81
CA GLY A 53 -11.52 -18.47 -8.89
C GLY A 53 -11.01 -19.27 -10.10
N VAL A 54 -11.87 -19.54 -11.08
CA VAL A 54 -11.59 -20.44 -12.22
C VAL A 54 -10.60 -19.82 -13.20
N ASN A 55 -10.57 -18.49 -13.30
CA ASN A 55 -9.59 -17.81 -14.12
C ASN A 55 -8.27 -17.65 -13.34
N GLU A 56 -7.33 -18.57 -13.60
CA GLU A 56 -6.02 -18.59 -12.93
C GLU A 56 -5.23 -17.29 -13.08
N ARG A 57 -5.35 -16.60 -14.24
CA ARG A 57 -4.67 -15.31 -14.44
C ARG A 57 -5.25 -14.23 -13.53
N LEU A 58 -6.58 -14.15 -13.42
CA LEU A 58 -7.21 -13.20 -12.50
C LEU A 58 -6.91 -13.55 -11.04
N SER A 59 -6.91 -14.84 -10.69
CA SER A 59 -6.50 -15.31 -9.36
C SER A 59 -5.05 -14.91 -9.02
N ALA A 60 -4.13 -15.02 -9.98
CA ALA A 60 -2.74 -14.60 -9.81
C ALA A 60 -2.59 -13.08 -9.65
N VAL A 61 -3.36 -12.29 -10.41
CA VAL A 61 -3.42 -10.83 -10.25
C VAL A 61 -3.96 -10.46 -8.87
N GLN A 62 -5.04 -11.10 -8.41
CA GLN A 62 -5.59 -10.86 -7.07
C GLN A 62 -4.56 -11.15 -5.98
N ALA A 63 -3.89 -12.31 -6.05
CA ALA A 63 -2.84 -12.66 -5.11
C ALA A 63 -1.70 -11.62 -5.08
N SER A 64 -1.33 -11.07 -6.25
CA SER A 64 -0.34 -10.00 -6.36
C SER A 64 -0.80 -8.71 -5.69
N LEU A 65 -2.03 -8.27 -5.96
CA LEU A 65 -2.60 -7.05 -5.37
C LEU A 65 -2.75 -7.17 -3.85
N ILE A 66 -3.14 -8.34 -3.34
CA ILE A 66 -3.18 -8.63 -1.90
C ILE A 66 -1.76 -8.51 -1.30
N GLY A 67 -0.77 -9.11 -1.94
CA GLY A 67 0.63 -9.01 -1.51
C GLY A 67 1.13 -7.56 -1.43
N MET A 68 0.82 -6.76 -2.44
CA MET A 68 1.15 -5.33 -2.47
C MET A 68 0.43 -4.55 -1.35
N ALA A 69 -0.86 -4.81 -1.13
CA ALA A 69 -1.62 -4.15 -0.07
C ALA A 69 -1.06 -4.46 1.33
N SER A 70 -0.68 -5.72 1.57
CA SER A 70 -0.04 -6.14 2.81
C SER A 70 1.35 -5.51 3.00
N ALA A 71 2.14 -5.40 1.94
CA ALA A 71 3.44 -4.72 1.99
C ALA A 71 3.28 -3.24 2.37
N LEU A 72 2.31 -2.55 1.78
CA LEU A 72 1.98 -1.17 2.14
C LEU A 72 1.53 -1.04 3.60
N ASP A 73 0.74 -1.99 4.11
CA ASP A 73 0.30 -1.99 5.53
C ASP A 73 1.48 -2.11 6.49
N ASN A 74 2.45 -2.97 6.16
CA ASN A 74 3.69 -3.11 6.93
C ASN A 74 4.53 -1.83 6.88
N THR A 75 4.72 -1.24 5.70
CA THR A 75 5.45 0.03 5.54
C THR A 75 4.77 1.16 6.30
N LEU A 76 3.44 1.26 6.23
CA LEU A 76 2.66 2.24 7.01
C LEU A 76 2.88 2.06 8.51
N SER A 77 2.78 0.83 9.00
CA SER A 77 2.96 0.51 10.43
C SER A 77 4.35 0.90 10.90
N GLU A 78 5.39 0.58 10.13
CA GLU A 78 6.77 0.95 10.45
C GLU A 78 7.02 2.46 10.38
N LEU A 79 6.48 3.15 9.36
CA LEU A 79 6.58 4.61 9.27
C LEU A 79 5.90 5.31 10.45
N LEU A 80 4.76 4.80 10.89
CA LEU A 80 4.06 5.32 12.08
C LEU A 80 4.85 5.04 13.36
N ARG A 81 5.45 3.84 13.49
CA ARG A 81 6.29 3.46 14.64
C ARG A 81 7.52 4.38 14.73
N VAL A 82 8.29 4.48 13.64
CA VAL A 82 9.48 5.32 13.55
C VAL A 82 9.13 6.80 13.74
N GLY A 83 8.01 7.25 13.16
CA GLY A 83 7.51 8.60 13.37
C GLY A 83 7.25 8.88 14.86
N ARG A 84 6.54 7.99 15.56
CA ARG A 84 6.29 8.15 17.00
C ARG A 84 7.58 8.17 17.82
N GLU A 85 8.55 7.31 17.50
CA GLU A 85 9.86 7.28 18.15
C GLU A 85 10.65 8.59 17.96
N GLN A 86 10.44 9.27 16.83
CA GLN A 86 11.01 10.58 16.53
C GLN A 86 10.15 11.76 17.00
N GLY A 87 9.09 11.51 17.78
CA GLY A 87 8.25 12.55 18.38
C GLY A 87 7.11 13.06 17.49
N LEU A 88 6.74 12.33 16.44
CA LEU A 88 5.61 12.68 15.58
C LEU A 88 4.28 12.53 16.35
N GLN A 89 3.52 13.62 16.43
CA GLN A 89 2.25 13.68 17.16
C GLN A 89 1.07 13.80 16.19
N PHE A 90 0.11 12.87 16.31
CA PHE A 90 -1.14 12.92 15.55
C PHE A 90 -2.18 13.69 16.33
N HIS A 91 -2.55 14.86 15.82
CA HIS A 91 -3.64 15.65 16.37
C HIS A 91 -4.85 15.50 15.43
N SER A 92 -5.94 14.95 15.96
CA SER A 92 -7.22 15.05 15.26
C SER A 92 -7.72 16.48 15.45
N ILE A 93 -7.72 17.26 14.38
CA ILE A 93 -8.44 18.54 14.37
C ILE A 93 -9.90 18.15 14.13
N GLY A 94 -10.70 18.14 15.21
CA GLY A 94 -12.13 17.83 15.12
C GLY A 94 -12.82 18.70 14.06
N ASN A 95 -13.81 18.12 13.38
CA ASN A 95 -14.58 18.74 12.29
C ASN A 95 -14.70 20.26 12.44
N VAL A 96 -14.16 21.01 11.48
CA VAL A 96 -14.50 22.42 11.30
C VAL A 96 -16.00 22.47 10.98
N PRO A 97 -16.86 23.05 11.82
CA PRO A 97 -18.26 23.19 11.51
C PRO A 97 -18.37 24.12 10.30
N HIS A 98 -18.87 23.62 9.17
CA HIS A 98 -19.35 24.47 8.10
C HIS A 98 -20.70 25.03 8.56
N HIS A 99 -20.70 26.30 9.00
CA HIS A 99 -21.90 27.11 9.17
C HIS A 99 -22.48 27.53 7.83
#